data_AF-A0A2M9GWC7-F1
#
_entry.id   AF-A0A2M9GWC7-F1
#
_cell.length_a   1.000
_cell.length_b   1.000
_cell.length_c   1.000
_cell.angle_alpha   90.00
_cell.angle_beta   90.00
_cell.angle_gamma   90.00
#
_symmetry.space_group_name_H-M   'P 1'
#
loop_
_entity.id
_entity.type
_entity.pdbx_description
1 polymer ?
#
loop_
_entity_poly.entity_id
_entity_poly.type
_entity_poly.pdbx_seq_one_letter_code
_entity_poly.pdbx_strand_id
1 'polypeptide(L)'
;MQLRNRQDFWSGVMFIALGLGFAWQASSYQMGTAARMGPGYFPFWLGIVLALLGAIVLLGSMSKKAQETHVDKFDWRIVFLVVGSVVVYGLVLKLLGIYISVFLLVVLSSLASHEFSLKVAVANGIFLVVFSYLAFVKGLGLIFPLWPSFLGMN
;
A
#
# COMPACT_ATOMS: atom_id res chain seq x y z
N MET A 1 -23.49 -0.43 -24.17
CA MET A 1 -22.57 0.18 -23.18
C MET A 1 -21.33 0.62 -23.94
N GLN A 2 -20.99 1.91 -23.98
CA GLN A 2 -19.81 2.41 -24.70
C GLN A 2 -18.68 2.63 -23.68
N LEU A 3 -17.50 2.06 -23.94
CA LEU A 3 -16.34 2.22 -23.10
C LEU A 3 -15.71 3.61 -23.33
N ARG A 4 -16.03 4.58 -22.48
CA ARG A 4 -15.55 5.97 -22.62
C ARG A 4 -14.29 6.25 -21.79
N ASN A 5 -14.28 5.90 -20.51
CA ASN A 5 -13.11 6.06 -19.66
C ASN A 5 -12.28 4.77 -19.63
N ARG A 6 -11.29 4.66 -20.51
CA ARG A 6 -10.47 3.43 -20.60
C ARG A 6 -9.54 3.26 -19.40
N GLN A 7 -9.05 4.36 -18.83
CA GLN A 7 -8.14 4.35 -17.68
C GLN A 7 -8.83 3.79 -16.44
N ASP A 8 -10.02 4.28 -16.11
CA ASP A 8 -10.79 3.79 -14.95
C ASP A 8 -11.26 2.36 -15.16
N PHE A 9 -11.63 1.99 -16.39
CA PHE A 9 -11.99 0.61 -16.70
C PHE A 9 -10.85 -0.36 -16.36
N TRP A 10 -9.64 -0.12 -16.86
CA TRP A 10 -8.49 -0.99 -16.62
C TRP A 10 -8.02 -0.95 -15.16
N SER A 11 -8.11 0.21 -14.50
CA SER A 11 -7.82 0.34 -13.07
C SER A 11 -8.81 -0.47 -12.22
N GLY A 12 -10.10 -0.42 -12.57
CA GLY A 12 -11.15 -1.21 -11.95
C GLY A 12 -10.95 -2.71 -12.15
N VAL A 13 -10.61 -3.15 -13.37
CA VAL A 13 -10.25 -4.56 -13.66
C VAL A 13 -9.06 -5.00 -12.80
N MET A 14 -8.01 -4.17 -12.71
CA MET A 14 -6.82 -4.46 -11.90
C MET A 14 -7.19 -4.60 -10.41
N PHE A 15 -7.98 -3.70 -9.85
CA PHE A 15 -8.42 -3.77 -8.45
C PHE A 15 -9.29 -4.99 -8.16
N ILE A 16 -10.19 -5.36 -9.08
CA ILE A 16 -10.99 -6.59 -8.96
C ILE A 16 -10.07 -7.81 -8.98
N ALA A 17 -9.18 -7.91 -9.95
CA ALA A 17 -8.30 -9.06 -10.12
C ALA A 17 -7.36 -9.23 -8.91
N LEU A 18 -6.70 -8.16 -8.47
CA LEU A 18 -5.82 -8.20 -7.30
C LEU A 18 -6.61 -8.42 -6.01
N GLY A 19 -7.75 -7.74 -5.83
CA GLY A 19 -8.58 -7.89 -4.63
C GLY A 19 -9.11 -9.31 -4.46
N LEU A 20 -9.65 -9.92 -5.53
CA LEU A 20 -10.09 -11.31 -5.52
C LEU A 20 -8.92 -12.28 -5.38
N GLY A 21 -7.77 -12.00 -5.99
CA GLY A 21 -6.55 -12.81 -5.83
C GLY A 21 -6.08 -12.85 -4.39
N PHE A 22 -6.00 -11.69 -3.72
CA PHE A 22 -5.66 -11.62 -2.30
C PHE A 22 -6.71 -12.28 -1.42
N ALA A 23 -8.01 -12.08 -1.68
CA ALA A 23 -9.07 -12.73 -0.91
C ALA A 23 -9.02 -14.25 -1.05
N TRP A 24 -8.80 -14.76 -2.27
CA TRP A 24 -8.65 -16.18 -2.51
C TRP A 24 -7.41 -16.75 -1.80
N GLN A 25 -6.24 -16.14 -1.93
CA GLN A 25 -5.04 -16.62 -1.24
C GLN A 25 -5.20 -16.52 0.30
N ALA A 26 -5.79 -15.43 0.80
CA ALA A 26 -6.05 -15.23 2.22
C ALA A 26 -6.98 -16.30 2.81
N SER A 27 -7.92 -16.84 2.02
CA SER A 27 -8.83 -17.92 2.45
C SER A 27 -8.11 -19.23 2.81
N SER A 28 -6.86 -19.41 2.36
CA SER A 28 -6.03 -20.55 2.75
C SER A 28 -5.36 -20.38 4.12
N TYR A 29 -5.36 -19.17 4.68
CA TYR A 29 -4.81 -18.86 5.99
C TYR A 29 -5.88 -18.89 7.09
N GLN A 30 -5.44 -19.08 8.33
CA GLN A 30 -6.34 -19.03 9.47
C GLN A 30 -6.97 -17.63 9.62
N MET A 31 -8.31 -17.58 9.64
CA MET A 31 -9.06 -16.33 9.80
C MET A 31 -9.14 -15.86 11.26
N GLY A 32 -9.23 -16.79 12.22
CA GLY A 32 -9.46 -16.41 13.61
C GLY A 32 -10.83 -15.73 13.81
N THR A 33 -10.91 -14.73 14.68
CA THR A 33 -12.13 -13.95 14.94
C THR A 33 -11.87 -12.46 14.79
N ALA A 34 -12.91 -11.62 14.75
CA ALA A 34 -12.72 -10.17 14.72
C ALA A 34 -11.93 -9.63 15.93
N ALA A 35 -12.04 -10.28 17.09
CA ALA A 35 -11.29 -9.92 18.30
C ALA A 35 -9.87 -10.51 18.34
N ARG A 36 -9.60 -11.56 17.56
CA ARG A 36 -8.30 -12.24 17.43
C ARG A 36 -8.07 -12.58 15.98
N MET A 37 -7.77 -11.55 15.20
CA MET A 37 -7.60 -11.66 13.75
C MET A 37 -6.41 -12.55 13.43
N GLY A 38 -6.66 -13.64 12.70
CA GLY A 38 -5.59 -14.45 12.12
C GLY A 38 -4.94 -13.76 10.91
N PRO A 39 -3.83 -14.30 10.39
CA PRO A 39 -3.08 -13.68 9.29
C PRO A 39 -3.89 -13.55 7.99
N GLY A 40 -4.93 -14.39 7.79
CA GLY A 40 -5.83 -14.30 6.64
C GLY A 40 -6.92 -13.23 6.77
N TYR A 41 -7.28 -12.80 8.00
CA TYR A 41 -8.47 -11.99 8.24
C TYR A 41 -8.42 -10.64 7.53
N PHE A 42 -7.33 -9.90 7.77
CA PHE A 42 -7.18 -8.55 7.23
C PHE A 42 -6.99 -8.56 5.69
N PRO A 43 -6.08 -9.38 5.11
CA PRO A 43 -5.94 -9.46 3.66
C PRO A 43 -7.22 -9.90 2.93
N PHE A 44 -8.01 -10.80 3.53
CA PHE A 44 -9.27 -11.25 2.94
C PHE A 44 -10.27 -10.11 2.80
N TRP A 45 -10.63 -9.47 3.92
CA TRP A 45 -11.63 -8.40 3.91
C TRP A 45 -11.15 -7.17 3.13
N LEU A 46 -9.86 -6.83 3.22
CA LEU A 46 -9.29 -5.76 2.42
C LEU A 46 -9.36 -6.08 0.92
N GLY A 47 -9.09 -7.34 0.54
CA GLY A 47 -9.23 -7.81 -0.85
C GLY A 47 -10.67 -7.73 -1.36
N ILE A 48 -11.65 -8.10 -0.54
CA ILE A 48 -13.09 -7.96 -0.87
C ILE A 48 -13.46 -6.49 -1.07
N VAL A 49 -13.08 -5.60 -0.14
CA VAL A 49 -13.35 -4.16 -0.26
C VAL A 49 -12.69 -3.59 -1.51
N LEU A 50 -11.44 -3.97 -1.79
CA LEU A 50 -10.72 -3.55 -2.99
C LEU A 50 -11.44 -4.00 -4.27
N ALA A 51 -11.94 -5.25 -4.30
CA ALA A 51 -12.68 -5.76 -5.45
C ALA A 51 -14.02 -5.04 -5.64
N LEU A 52 -14.73 -4.71 -4.55
CA LEU A 52 -15.97 -3.93 -4.60
C LEU A 52 -15.72 -2.50 -5.11
N LEU A 53 -14.70 -1.81 -4.59
CA LEU A 53 -14.32 -0.49 -5.08
C LEU A 53 -13.91 -0.55 -6.56
N GLY A 54 -13.15 -1.57 -6.96
CA GLY A 54 -12.80 -1.83 -8.35
C GLY A 54 -14.02 -2.02 -9.26
N ALA A 55 -15.04 -2.75 -8.79
CA ALA A 55 -16.30 -2.93 -9.51
C ALA A 55 -17.08 -1.61 -9.66
N ILE A 56 -17.12 -0.77 -8.62
CA ILE A 56 -17.74 0.55 -8.68
C ILE A 56 -17.05 1.43 -9.72
N VAL A 57 -15.71 1.49 -9.71
CA VAL A 57 -14.92 2.27 -10.68
C VAL A 57 -15.12 1.74 -12.10
N LEU A 58 -15.07 0.42 -12.29
CA LEU A 58 -15.28 -0.23 -13.59
C LEU A 58 -16.67 0.08 -14.15
N LEU A 59 -17.73 -0.12 -13.36
CA LEU A 59 -19.10 0.17 -13.81
C LEU A 59 -19.31 1.66 -14.07
N GLY A 60 -18.72 2.53 -13.25
CA GLY A 60 -18.72 3.98 -13.44
C GLY A 60 -18.09 4.41 -14.78
N SER A 61 -17.00 3.74 -15.18
CA SER A 61 -16.29 4.01 -16.43
C SER A 61 -17.11 3.76 -17.71
N MET A 62 -18.15 2.92 -17.60
CA MET A 62 -19.06 2.55 -18.69
C MET A 62 -20.29 3.48 -18.79
N SER A 63 -20.42 4.44 -17.88
CA SER A 63 -21.51 5.41 -17.86
C SER A 63 -21.42 6.39 -19.04
N LYS A 64 -22.57 6.79 -19.59
CA LYS A 64 -22.65 7.83 -20.63
C LYS A 64 -22.20 9.22 -20.14
N LYS A 65 -22.02 9.41 -18.83
CA LYS A 65 -21.47 10.65 -18.25
C LYS A 65 -19.96 10.60 -18.03
N ALA A 66 -19.31 9.46 -18.29
CA ALA A 66 -17.88 9.31 -18.08
C ALA A 66 -17.08 10.14 -19.10
N GLN A 67 -16.01 10.78 -18.61
CA GLN A 67 -15.06 11.51 -19.44
C GLN A 67 -14.33 10.52 -20.36
N GLU A 68 -14.11 10.90 -21.61
CA GLU A 68 -13.31 10.09 -22.52
C GLU A 68 -11.83 10.24 -22.15
N THR A 69 -11.19 9.11 -21.86
CA THR A 69 -9.78 9.04 -21.50
C THR A 69 -9.10 7.93 -22.28
N HIS A 70 -7.81 8.13 -22.55
CA HIS A 70 -6.95 7.12 -23.13
C HIS A 70 -6.03 6.56 -22.04
N VAL A 71 -5.64 5.30 -22.22
CA VAL A 71 -4.62 4.69 -21.35
C VAL A 71 -3.27 5.17 -21.84
N ASP A 72 -2.58 5.97 -21.02
CA ASP A 72 -1.22 6.40 -21.28
C ASP A 72 -0.23 5.22 -21.20
N LYS A 73 1.00 5.45 -21.66
CA LYS A 73 2.06 4.44 -21.61
C LYS A 73 2.36 4.06 -20.16
N PHE A 74 2.63 2.77 -19.94
CA PHE A 74 2.99 2.26 -18.64
C PHE A 74 4.33 2.86 -18.16
N ASP A 75 4.33 3.51 -17.00
CA ASP A 75 5.54 4.10 -16.43
C ASP A 75 6.27 3.08 -15.55
N TRP A 76 7.16 2.32 -16.19
CA TRP A 76 8.00 1.34 -15.51
C TRP A 76 8.90 1.96 -14.43
N ARG A 77 9.29 3.23 -14.58
CA ARG A 77 10.13 3.91 -13.59
C ARG A 77 9.38 4.08 -12.28
N ILE A 78 8.12 4.50 -12.33
CA ILE A 78 7.26 4.62 -11.14
C ILE A 78 7.08 3.25 -10.47
N VAL A 79 6.83 2.20 -11.26
CA VAL A 79 6.67 0.85 -10.72
C VAL A 79 7.94 0.38 -10.01
N PHE A 80 9.12 0.52 -10.62
CA PHE A 80 10.38 0.13 -10.00
C PHE A 80 10.70 0.95 -8.76
N LEU A 81 10.37 2.24 -8.73
CA LEU A 81 10.59 3.09 -7.55
C LEU A 81 9.69 2.66 -6.38
N VAL A 82 8.41 2.42 -6.62
CA VAL A 82 7.45 2.05 -5.56
C VAL A 82 7.66 0.62 -5.09
N VAL A 83 7.86 -0.34 -5.99
CA VAL A 83 8.14 -1.73 -5.59
C VAL A 83 9.53 -1.81 -4.94
N GLY A 84 10.51 -1.11 -5.50
CA GLY A 84 11.87 -1.06 -4.97
C GLY A 84 11.93 -0.45 -3.57
N SER A 85 11.17 0.60 -3.28
CA SER A 85 11.13 1.20 -1.94
C SER A 85 10.57 0.22 -0.90
N VAL A 86 9.54 -0.55 -1.24
CA VAL A 86 8.97 -1.60 -0.38
C VAL A 86 9.97 -2.74 -0.14
N VAL A 87 10.68 -3.16 -1.19
CA VAL A 87 11.74 -4.18 -1.06
C VAL A 87 12.87 -3.69 -0.15
N VAL A 88 13.35 -2.46 -0.36
CA VAL A 88 14.38 -1.84 0.49
C VAL A 88 13.91 -1.79 1.94
N TYR A 89 12.68 -1.34 2.20
CA TYR A 89 12.09 -1.35 3.54
C TYR A 89 12.13 -2.74 4.18
N GLY A 90 11.66 -3.78 3.48
CA GLY A 90 11.64 -5.14 4.00
C GLY A 90 13.04 -5.69 4.34
N LEU A 91 14.05 -5.33 3.53
CA LEU A 91 15.44 -5.74 3.75
C LEU A 91 16.09 -4.99 4.93
N VAL A 92 15.86 -3.68 5.04
CA VAL A 92 16.52 -2.86 6.07
C VAL A 92 15.80 -2.85 7.40
N LEU A 93 14.52 -3.25 7.49
CA LEU A 93 13.71 -3.18 8.71
C LEU A 93 14.39 -3.83 9.91
N LYS A 94 14.92 -5.04 9.75
CA LYS A 94 15.62 -5.77 10.82
C LYS A 94 16.94 -5.12 11.22
N LEU A 95 17.62 -4.47 10.27
CA LEU A 95 18.95 -3.90 10.47
C LEU A 95 18.89 -2.49 11.07
N LEU A 96 18.04 -1.62 10.51
CA LEU A 96 17.95 -0.18 10.83
C LEU A 96 16.80 0.17 11.78
N GLY A 97 15.88 -0.75 12.03
CA GLY A 97 14.72 -0.54 12.88
C GLY A 97 13.60 0.26 12.20
N ILE A 98 12.47 0.39 12.89
CA ILE A 98 11.22 0.93 12.34
C ILE A 98 11.35 2.42 11.99
N TYR A 99 12.06 3.22 12.79
CA TYR A 99 12.13 4.67 12.59
C TYR A 99 12.80 5.04 11.27
N ILE A 100 13.97 4.45 11.01
CA ILE A 100 14.75 4.75 9.81
C ILE A 100 14.12 4.07 8.60
N SER A 101 13.63 2.83 8.75
CA SER A 101 13.08 2.07 7.62
C SER A 101 11.78 2.70 7.10
N VAL A 102 10.87 3.11 7.99
CA VAL A 102 9.64 3.80 7.57
C VAL A 102 9.96 5.15 6.93
N PHE A 103 10.90 5.91 7.50
CA PHE A 103 11.31 7.19 6.91
C PHE A 103 11.89 6.99 5.49
N LEU A 104 12.79 6.02 5.31
CA LEU A 104 13.35 5.68 3.99
C LEU A 104 12.26 5.24 3.01
N LEU A 105 11.32 4.39 3.44
CA LEU A 105 10.20 3.95 2.61
C LEU A 105 9.41 5.14 2.08
N VAL A 106 9.08 6.11 2.94
CA VAL A 106 8.28 7.28 2.56
C VAL A 106 9.05 8.19 1.62
N VAL A 107 10.32 8.49 1.91
CA VAL A 107 11.15 9.36 1.08
C VAL A 107 11.39 8.73 -0.29
N LEU A 108 11.77 7.45 -0.36
CA LEU A 108 12.00 6.74 -1.62
C LEU A 108 10.73 6.62 -2.46
N SER A 109 9.59 6.30 -1.84
CA SER A 109 8.31 6.25 -2.55
C SER A 109 7.88 7.63 -3.06
N SER A 110 8.19 8.70 -2.31
CA SER A 110 7.86 10.07 -2.72
C SER A 110 8.61 10.51 -3.99
N LEU A 111 9.78 9.92 -4.29
CA LEU A 111 10.51 10.19 -5.53
C LEU A 111 9.76 9.73 -6.79
N ALA A 112 8.75 8.88 -6.65
CA ALA A 112 7.88 8.47 -7.75
C ALA A 112 6.79 9.51 -8.06
N SER A 113 6.61 10.53 -7.21
CA SER A 113 5.62 11.60 -7.43
C SER A 113 6.06 12.55 -8.55
N HIS A 114 5.12 12.93 -9.41
CA HIS A 114 5.32 13.97 -10.42
C HIS A 114 5.50 15.37 -9.79
N GLU A 115 4.92 15.57 -8.60
CA GLU A 115 5.03 16.81 -7.81
C GLU A 115 5.87 16.56 -6.56
N PHE A 116 7.16 16.26 -6.74
CA PHE A 116 8.06 15.98 -5.62
C PHE A 116 8.42 17.25 -4.84
N SER A 117 8.13 17.24 -3.54
CA SER A 117 8.63 18.21 -2.58
C SER A 117 9.32 17.51 -1.43
N LEU A 118 10.63 17.72 -1.31
CA LEU A 118 11.43 17.14 -0.22
C LEU A 118 10.87 17.53 1.15
N LYS A 119 10.38 18.78 1.30
CA LYS A 119 9.77 19.26 2.55
C LYS A 119 8.53 18.44 2.92
N VAL A 120 7.66 18.17 1.94
CA VAL A 120 6.44 17.36 2.15
C VAL A 120 6.80 15.91 2.43
N ALA A 121 7.75 15.34 1.68
CA ALA A 121 8.21 13.97 1.88
C ALA A 121 8.82 13.74 3.28
N VAL A 122 9.69 14.65 3.74
CA VAL A 122 10.30 14.59 5.07
C VAL A 122 9.25 14.77 6.16
N ALA A 123 8.34 15.74 6.02
CA ALA A 123 7.26 15.96 6.99
C ALA A 123 6.34 14.73 7.10
N ASN A 124 5.93 14.15 5.96
CA ASN A 124 5.13 12.94 5.92
C ASN A 124 5.89 11.73 6.49
N GLY A 125 7.19 11.61 6.22
CA GLY A 125 8.05 10.58 6.78
C GLY A 125 8.10 10.64 8.31
N ILE A 126 8.35 11.83 8.87
CA ILE A 126 8.37 12.03 10.33
C ILE A 126 6.99 11.70 10.93
N PHE A 127 5.91 12.19 10.32
CA PHE A 127 4.56 11.90 10.76
C PHE A 127 4.26 10.40 10.77
N LEU A 128 4.58 9.68 9.69
CA LEU A 128 4.33 8.24 9.59
C LEU A 128 5.20 7.42 10.54
N VAL A 129 6.42 7.87 10.83
CA VAL A 129 7.27 7.25 11.87
C VAL A 129 6.61 7.38 13.24
N VAL A 130 6.19 8.60 13.61
CA VAL A 130 5.52 8.86 14.90
C VAL A 130 4.21 8.07 14.99
N PHE A 131 3.40 8.09 13.92
CA PHE A 131 2.16 7.34 13.87
C PHE A 131 2.40 5.83 14.01
N SER A 132 3.38 5.28 13.30
CA SER A 132 3.72 3.86 13.38
C SER A 132 4.18 3.46 14.78
N TYR A 133 5.01 4.28 15.43
CA TYR A 133 5.39 4.08 16.83
C TYR A 133 4.17 4.08 17.76
N LEU A 134 3.31 5.08 17.65
CA LEU A 134 2.14 5.22 18.50
C LEU A 134 1.14 4.08 18.29
N ALA A 135 0.88 3.68 17.05
CA ALA A 135 -0.08 2.64 16.72
C ALA A 135 0.46 1.24 17.09
N PHE A 136 1.67 0.89 16.63
CA PHE A 136 2.16 -0.48 16.72
C PHE A 136 2.91 -0.76 18.02
N VAL A 137 3.79 0.15 18.44
CA VAL A 137 4.62 -0.07 19.63
C VAL A 137 3.84 0.29 20.88
N LYS A 138 3.32 1.52 20.96
CA LYS A 138 2.60 1.99 22.15
C LYS A 138 1.15 1.50 22.21
N GLY A 139 0.45 1.46 21.08
CA GLY A 139 -0.97 1.10 21.02
C GLY A 139 -1.20 -0.40 21.08
N LEU A 140 -0.49 -1.16 20.23
CA LEU A 140 -0.65 -2.61 20.13
C LEU A 140 0.37 -3.41 20.96
N GLY A 141 1.41 -2.77 21.51
CA GLY A 141 2.43 -3.45 22.31
C GLY A 141 3.34 -4.37 21.50
N LEU A 142 3.49 -4.14 20.19
CA LEU A 142 4.34 -4.96 19.33
C LEU A 142 5.82 -4.69 19.62
N ILE A 143 6.58 -5.77 19.74
CA ILE A 143 8.04 -5.72 19.95
C ILE A 143 8.69 -5.67 18.57
N PHE A 144 9.19 -4.49 18.20
CA PHE A 144 9.94 -4.26 16.97
C PHE A 144 11.34 -3.69 17.27
N PRO A 145 12.35 -3.94 16.42
CA PRO A 145 13.60 -3.20 16.49
C PRO A 145 13.30 -1.73 16.18
N LEU A 146 13.55 -0.85 17.15
CA LEU A 146 13.28 0.58 16.99
C LEU A 146 14.45 1.29 16.32
N TRP A 147 15.66 0.94 16.77
CA TRP A 147 16.92 1.50 16.35
C TRP A 147 17.75 0.47 15.58
N PRO A 148 18.79 0.92 14.87
CA PRO A 148 19.72 0.02 14.23
C PRO A 148 20.33 -1.00 15.20
N SER A 149 20.29 -2.26 14.80
CA SER A 149 20.80 -3.41 15.58
C SER A 149 22.26 -3.26 16.02
N PHE A 150 23.08 -2.55 15.25
CA PHE A 150 24.48 -2.31 15.56
C PHE A 150 24.72 -1.20 16.62
N LEU A 151 23.70 -0.43 17.00
CA LEU A 151 23.82 0.60 18.04
C LEU A 151 23.60 0.03 19.46
N GLY A 152 23.12 -1.21 19.60
CA GLY A 152 22.88 -1.83 20.91
C GLY A 152 21.79 -1.15 21.76
N MET A 153 20.96 -0.29 21.16
CA MET A 153 19.91 0.49 21.83
C MET A 153 18.52 -0.18 21.80
N ASN A 154 18.48 -1.52 21.72
CA ASN A 154 17.24 -2.29 21.62
C ASN A 154 16.79 -2.84 22.96
#